data_AF-A0A6L7AAK5-F1
#
_entry.id   AF-A0A6L7AAK5-F1
#
_cell.length_a   1.000
_cell.length_b   1.000
_cell.length_c   1.000
_cell.angle_alpha   90.00
_cell.angle_beta   90.00
_cell.angle_gamma   90.00
#
_symmetry.space_group_name_H-M   'P 1'
#
loop_
_entity.id
_entity.type
_entity.pdbx_description
1 polymer ?
#
loop_
_entity_poly.entity_id
_entity_poly.type
_entity_poly.pdbx_seq_one_letter_code
_entity_poly.pdbx_strand_id
1 'polypeptide(L)'
;DNYSGGRAGDPPSIPLSRRLRELPLRVGRLKTGTPPRIDARTIDFSVLAQQHGDNPMPVFSFMGNASQHPQQVPCYITHTNEKTHDVIRSNLDRSPMYAGVIEGVGPRYCPSIEDKVMRFADRNQHQIFLEPEGLTSNEIYPNGISTSLPFDVQMQIVRSMQGMENAKIVRPGYAIEYDFFDPRDLKPTLESKFIQGLFFAGQINGTTGYEEAAAQGLLAGLNAA
;
A
#
# COMPACT_ATOMS: atom_id res chain seq x y z
N ASP A 1 -8.27 -14.87 -9.29
CA ASP A 1 -9.61 -14.26 -9.35
C ASP A 1 -9.51 -12.74 -9.28
N ASN A 2 -10.28 -12.04 -10.10
CA ASN A 2 -10.48 -10.59 -10.03
C ASN A 2 -11.93 -10.30 -9.64
N TYR A 3 -12.17 -9.18 -8.96
CA TYR A 3 -13.51 -8.76 -8.58
C TYR A 3 -13.60 -7.23 -8.57
N SER A 4 -14.82 -6.71 -8.70
CA SER A 4 -15.09 -5.27 -8.66
C SER A 4 -15.12 -4.76 -7.22
N GLY A 5 -14.33 -3.74 -6.91
CA GLY A 5 -14.27 -3.13 -5.58
C GLY A 5 -13.54 -1.79 -5.59
N GLY A 6 -13.83 -0.93 -4.59
CA GLY A 6 -13.06 0.30 -4.32
C GLY A 6 -11.92 0.07 -3.31
N ARG A 7 -12.14 -0.87 -2.39
CA ARG A 7 -11.18 -1.51 -1.48
C ARG A 7 -11.64 -2.95 -1.29
N ALA A 8 -10.84 -3.79 -0.62
CA ALA A 8 -11.30 -5.12 -0.25
C ALA A 8 -12.57 -5.02 0.62
N GLY A 9 -13.71 -5.53 0.09
CA GLY A 9 -15.01 -5.50 0.74
C GLY A 9 -15.91 -4.30 0.41
N ASP A 10 -15.38 -3.26 -0.23
CA ASP A 10 -16.13 -2.03 -0.54
C ASP A 10 -16.57 -1.97 -2.02
N PRO A 11 -17.79 -1.50 -2.33
CA PRO A 11 -18.25 -1.37 -3.71
C PRO A 11 -17.51 -0.25 -4.47
N PRO A 12 -17.32 -0.39 -5.79
CA PRO A 12 -16.72 0.66 -6.61
C PRO A 12 -17.72 1.77 -6.99
N SER A 13 -17.21 2.97 -7.29
CA SER A 13 -17.99 4.15 -7.72
C SER A 13 -18.11 4.27 -9.25
N ILE A 14 -18.71 3.26 -9.89
CA ILE A 14 -18.79 3.17 -11.37
C ILE A 14 -19.52 4.35 -12.04
N PRO A 15 -20.70 4.81 -11.57
CA PRO A 15 -21.44 5.86 -12.26
C PRO A 15 -20.69 7.20 -12.31
N LEU A 16 -19.97 7.55 -11.24
CA LEU A 16 -19.19 8.78 -11.17
C LEU A 16 -18.00 8.74 -12.14
N SER A 17 -17.25 7.62 -12.18
CA SER A 17 -16.17 7.43 -13.15
C SER A 17 -16.67 7.63 -14.58
N ARG A 18 -17.82 7.03 -14.94
CA ARG A 18 -18.40 7.20 -16.28
C ARG A 18 -18.68 8.67 -16.60
N ARG A 19 -19.29 9.42 -15.68
CA ARG A 19 -19.61 10.84 -15.88
C ARG A 19 -18.36 11.71 -16.00
N LEU A 20 -17.34 11.47 -15.18
CA LEU A 20 -16.10 12.23 -15.27
C LEU A 20 -15.33 11.95 -16.56
N ARG A 21 -15.43 10.74 -17.12
CA ARG A 21 -14.86 10.38 -18.43
C ARG A 21 -15.57 11.02 -19.63
N GLU A 22 -16.79 11.55 -19.46
CA GLU A 22 -17.48 12.33 -20.49
C GLU A 22 -16.89 13.75 -20.63
N LEU A 23 -16.07 14.20 -19.68
CA LEU A 23 -15.37 15.47 -19.72
C LEU A 23 -14.06 15.34 -20.52
N PRO A 24 -13.51 16.45 -21.06
CA PRO A 24 -12.22 16.46 -21.77
C PRO A 24 -11.01 16.32 -20.81
N LEU A 25 -11.17 15.57 -19.72
CA LEU A 25 -10.11 15.23 -18.77
C LEU A 25 -9.33 14.04 -19.32
N ARG A 26 -7.99 14.09 -19.22
CA ARG A 26 -7.17 12.91 -19.45
C ARG A 26 -7.34 11.96 -18.28
N VAL A 27 -7.70 10.73 -18.59
CA VAL A 27 -7.91 9.65 -17.62
C VAL A 27 -6.93 8.52 -17.90
N GLY A 28 -6.44 7.89 -16.83
CA GLY A 28 -5.65 6.67 -16.91
C GLY A 28 -5.98 5.73 -15.77
N ARG A 29 -5.32 4.58 -15.73
CA ARG A 29 -5.42 3.63 -14.62
C ARG A 29 -4.09 3.46 -13.91
N LEU A 30 -4.14 3.45 -12.59
CA LEU A 30 -3.00 3.14 -11.73
C LEU A 30 -3.31 1.90 -10.92
N LYS A 31 -2.24 1.22 -10.51
CA LYS A 31 -2.29 0.07 -9.62
C LYS A 31 -1.53 0.37 -8.34
N THR A 32 -2.13 0.07 -7.19
CA THR A 32 -1.39 0.00 -5.92
C THR A 32 -1.59 -1.36 -5.26
N GLY A 33 -0.57 -1.83 -4.57
CA GLY A 33 -0.58 -3.11 -3.85
C GLY A 33 -0.55 -2.90 -2.34
N THR A 34 -1.10 -3.85 -1.60
CA THR A 34 -1.02 -3.89 -0.14
C THR A 34 -0.58 -5.30 0.32
N PRO A 35 0.23 -5.42 1.38
CA PRO A 35 0.69 -6.72 1.86
C PRO A 35 -0.45 -7.52 2.54
N PRO A 36 -0.26 -8.83 2.75
CA PRO A 36 -1.12 -9.59 3.65
C PRO A 36 -1.05 -9.06 5.08
N ARG A 37 -2.09 -9.29 5.87
CA ARG A 37 -2.08 -9.04 7.32
C ARG A 37 -1.84 -10.35 8.04
N ILE A 38 -0.99 -10.32 9.05
CA ILE A 38 -0.50 -11.52 9.74
C ILE A 38 -1.00 -11.52 11.18
N ASP A 39 -1.41 -12.69 11.69
CA ASP A 39 -1.76 -12.86 13.11
C ASP A 39 -0.50 -12.82 13.97
N ALA A 40 -0.36 -11.78 14.80
CA ALA A 40 0.75 -11.57 15.72
C ALA A 40 1.03 -12.80 16.59
N ARG A 41 -0.01 -13.54 17.01
CA ARG A 41 0.12 -14.70 17.90
C ARG A 41 0.82 -15.89 17.25
N THR A 42 1.05 -15.82 15.94
CA THR A 42 1.67 -16.88 15.14
C THR A 42 3.08 -16.54 14.65
N ILE A 43 3.60 -15.39 15.09
CA ILE A 43 4.94 -14.91 14.79
C ILE A 43 5.83 -15.19 16.02
N ASP A 44 7.01 -15.77 15.79
CA ASP A 44 8.03 -15.88 16.82
C ASP A 44 8.84 -14.58 16.89
N PHE A 45 8.37 -13.65 17.71
CA PHE A 45 9.07 -12.38 17.92
C PHE A 45 10.38 -12.51 18.70
N SER A 46 10.64 -13.65 19.36
CA SER A 46 11.84 -13.82 20.19
C SER A 46 13.14 -13.87 19.36
N VAL A 47 13.02 -14.26 18.09
CA VAL A 47 14.14 -14.34 17.14
C VAL A 47 14.28 -13.09 16.27
N LEU A 48 13.44 -12.07 16.47
CA LEU A 48 13.39 -10.87 15.63
C LEU A 48 14.00 -9.66 16.34
N ALA A 49 14.71 -8.83 15.56
CA ALA A 49 15.23 -7.58 16.08
C ALA A 49 14.10 -6.58 16.30
N GLN A 50 14.05 -6.00 17.51
CA GLN A 50 13.12 -4.93 17.84
C GLN A 50 13.66 -3.57 17.37
N GLN A 51 12.79 -2.76 16.81
CA GLN A 51 13.04 -1.36 16.50
C GLN A 51 12.07 -0.49 17.30
N HIS A 52 12.61 0.21 18.30
CA HIS A 52 11.87 1.19 19.09
C HIS A 52 11.85 2.55 18.39
N GLY A 53 10.87 3.38 18.73
CA GLY A 53 10.84 4.78 18.30
C GLY A 53 11.91 5.63 18.99
N ASP A 54 12.02 6.88 18.56
CA ASP A 54 13.01 7.83 19.07
C ASP A 54 12.78 8.23 20.53
N ASN A 55 13.87 8.55 21.21
CA ASN A 55 13.87 9.16 22.54
C ASN A 55 14.86 10.34 22.59
N PRO A 56 14.38 11.60 22.72
CA PRO A 56 13.00 12.01 22.99
C PRO A 56 12.05 11.84 21.79
N MET A 57 10.77 11.60 22.08
CA MET A 57 9.75 11.39 21.07
C MET A 57 9.38 12.67 20.32
N PRO A 58 9.40 12.69 18.97
CA PRO A 58 8.93 13.82 18.19
C PRO A 58 7.41 13.93 18.22
N VAL A 59 6.89 15.15 18.13
CA VAL A 59 5.44 15.46 18.10
C VAL A 59 5.11 16.07 16.73
N PHE A 60 4.12 15.51 16.02
CA PHE A 60 3.72 16.01 14.70
C PHE A 60 2.98 17.35 14.76
N SER A 61 2.17 17.58 15.80
CA SER A 61 1.36 18.80 15.95
C SER A 61 2.10 19.86 16.77
N PHE A 62 2.15 21.10 16.25
CA PHE A 62 2.66 22.27 16.99
C PHE A 62 1.81 22.64 18.21
N MET A 63 0.57 22.14 18.29
CA MET A 63 -0.34 22.40 19.42
C MET A 63 -0.35 21.25 20.43
N GLY A 64 0.30 20.12 20.10
CA GLY A 64 0.33 18.92 20.93
C GLY A 64 1.63 18.79 21.73
N ASN A 65 1.73 17.70 22.50
CA ASN A 65 2.96 17.33 23.19
C ASN A 65 3.04 15.81 23.42
N ALA A 66 4.23 15.31 23.77
CA ALA A 66 4.50 13.88 23.89
C ALA A 66 3.67 13.17 24.99
N SER A 67 3.16 13.88 26.01
CA SER A 67 2.28 13.26 27.03
C SER A 67 0.91 12.84 26.48
N GLN A 68 0.52 13.36 25.32
CA GLN A 68 -0.73 13.01 24.66
C GLN A 68 -0.59 11.77 23.76
N HIS A 69 0.63 11.26 23.59
CA HIS A 69 0.86 10.11 22.73
C HIS A 69 0.34 8.82 23.38
N PRO A 70 -0.19 7.88 22.58
CA PRO A 70 -0.52 6.56 23.09
C PRO A 70 0.75 5.82 23.53
N GLN A 71 0.56 4.68 24.21
CA GLN A 71 1.66 3.77 24.51
C GLN A 71 2.43 3.45 23.22
N GLN A 72 3.76 3.52 23.32
CA GLN A 72 4.65 3.24 22.21
C GLN A 72 5.00 1.76 22.21
N VAL A 73 5.02 1.16 21.04
CA VAL A 73 5.33 -0.26 20.84
C VAL A 73 6.41 -0.39 19.76
N PRO A 74 7.34 -1.35 19.87
CA PRO A 74 8.35 -1.55 18.85
C PRO A 74 7.75 -2.13 17.58
N CYS A 75 8.38 -1.82 16.45
CA CYS A 75 8.29 -2.63 15.25
C CYS A 75 9.31 -3.77 15.32
N TYR A 76 9.18 -4.77 14.46
CA TYR A 76 10.15 -5.86 14.37
C TYR A 76 10.71 -5.96 12.97
N ILE A 77 11.96 -6.40 12.86
CA ILE A 77 12.65 -6.51 11.58
C ILE A 77 12.85 -7.98 11.24
N THR A 78 12.46 -8.34 10.02
CA THR A 78 12.80 -9.62 9.38
C THR A 78 13.27 -9.37 7.94
N HIS A 79 13.65 -10.43 7.24
CA HIS A 79 14.17 -10.36 5.89
C HIS A 79 13.57 -11.45 5.01
N THR A 80 13.32 -11.11 3.74
CA THR A 80 13.21 -12.13 2.69
C THR A 80 14.58 -12.79 2.48
N ASN A 81 14.58 -13.99 1.92
CA ASN A 81 15.79 -14.76 1.65
C ASN A 81 15.68 -15.48 0.30
N GLU A 82 16.70 -16.26 -0.05
CA GLU A 82 16.75 -17.02 -1.30
C GLU A 82 15.52 -17.93 -1.49
N LYS A 83 15.07 -18.62 -0.42
CA LYS A 83 13.85 -19.45 -0.47
C LYS A 83 12.61 -18.61 -0.79
N THR A 84 12.49 -17.40 -0.20
CA THR A 84 11.42 -16.46 -0.55
C THR A 84 11.47 -16.09 -2.03
N HIS A 85 12.67 -15.81 -2.55
CA HIS A 85 12.83 -15.39 -3.94
C HIS A 85 12.56 -16.53 -4.92
N ASP A 86 12.92 -17.76 -4.58
CA ASP A 86 12.64 -18.94 -5.40
C ASP A 86 11.14 -19.23 -5.48
N VAL A 87 10.41 -19.09 -4.37
CA VAL A 87 8.94 -19.16 -4.37
C VAL A 87 8.35 -18.12 -5.30
N ILE A 88 8.83 -16.88 -5.24
CA ILE A 88 8.37 -15.78 -6.10
C ILE A 88 8.66 -16.11 -7.57
N ARG A 89 9.91 -16.42 -7.92
CA ARG A 89 10.34 -16.72 -9.30
C ARG A 89 9.56 -17.86 -9.92
N SER A 90 9.28 -18.90 -9.13
CA SER A 90 8.54 -20.09 -9.58
C SER A 90 7.04 -19.84 -9.80
N ASN A 91 6.51 -18.68 -9.39
CA ASN A 91 5.09 -18.34 -9.49
C ASN A 91 4.86 -16.97 -10.16
N LEU A 92 5.85 -16.41 -10.87
CA LEU A 92 5.72 -15.11 -11.53
C LEU A 92 4.63 -15.11 -12.60
N ASP A 93 4.49 -16.21 -13.34
CA ASP A 93 3.43 -16.46 -14.32
C ASP A 93 2.01 -16.34 -13.72
N ARG A 94 1.89 -16.56 -12.41
CA ARG A 94 0.64 -16.45 -11.65
C ARG A 94 0.39 -15.06 -11.08
N SER A 95 1.36 -14.13 -11.21
CA SER A 95 1.15 -12.75 -10.80
C SER A 95 0.29 -12.03 -11.85
N PRO A 96 -0.84 -11.41 -11.46
CA PRO A 96 -1.70 -10.66 -12.39
C PRO A 96 -0.96 -9.55 -13.17
N MET A 97 0.13 -9.04 -12.61
CA MET A 97 1.03 -8.09 -13.27
C MET A 97 1.71 -8.70 -14.49
N TYR A 98 2.33 -9.86 -14.30
CA TYR A 98 3.15 -10.53 -15.33
C TYR A 98 2.29 -11.34 -16.29
N ALA A 99 1.10 -11.78 -15.85
CA ALA A 99 0.10 -12.44 -16.69
C ALA A 99 -0.69 -11.47 -17.60
N GLY A 100 -0.43 -10.16 -17.54
CA GLY A 100 -1.12 -9.16 -18.37
C GLY A 100 -2.60 -8.94 -18.01
N VAL A 101 -3.01 -9.31 -16.80
CA VAL A 101 -4.40 -9.13 -16.30
C VAL A 101 -4.62 -7.71 -15.79
N ILE A 102 -3.54 -7.04 -15.35
CA ILE A 102 -3.55 -5.66 -14.85
C ILE A 102 -3.10 -4.73 -15.99
N GLU A 103 -3.92 -3.72 -16.30
CA GLU A 103 -3.61 -2.69 -17.30
C GLU A 103 -2.92 -1.47 -16.67
N GLY A 104 -3.18 -1.22 -15.39
CA GLY A 104 -2.72 -0.08 -14.63
C GLY A 104 -1.23 -0.11 -14.34
N VAL A 105 -0.59 1.05 -14.48
CA VAL A 105 0.84 1.20 -14.20
C VAL A 105 1.06 1.29 -12.69
N GLY A 106 1.93 0.44 -12.15
CA GLY A 106 2.35 0.50 -10.75
C GLY A 106 3.31 1.66 -10.45
N PRO A 107 3.40 2.14 -9.20
CA PRO A 107 4.34 3.18 -8.82
C PRO A 107 5.79 2.70 -8.99
N ARG A 108 6.62 3.52 -9.67
CA ARG A 108 8.05 3.19 -9.93
C ARG A 108 8.88 2.97 -8.66
N TYR A 109 8.49 3.58 -7.55
CA TYR A 109 9.24 3.65 -6.29
C TYR A 109 8.73 2.70 -5.20
N CYS A 110 7.51 2.18 -5.32
CA CYS A 110 6.92 1.23 -4.37
C CYS A 110 6.45 -0.04 -5.11
N PRO A 111 7.38 -0.80 -5.71
CA PRO A 111 7.05 -2.02 -6.44
C PRO A 111 6.53 -3.09 -5.47
N SER A 112 5.71 -4.00 -5.99
CA SER A 112 5.38 -5.23 -5.26
C SER A 112 6.64 -6.09 -5.03
N ILE A 113 6.60 -7.01 -4.07
CA ILE A 113 7.77 -7.85 -3.76
C ILE A 113 8.19 -8.69 -4.96
N GLU A 114 7.24 -9.18 -5.76
CA GLU A 114 7.54 -9.88 -7.02
C GLU A 114 8.32 -9.01 -8.02
N ASP A 115 7.98 -7.71 -8.12
CA ASP A 115 8.70 -6.77 -8.97
C ASP A 115 10.07 -6.41 -8.40
N LYS A 116 10.15 -6.25 -7.08
CA LYS A 116 11.39 -5.89 -6.39
C LYS A 116 12.43 -6.99 -6.57
N VAL A 117 12.04 -8.26 -6.42
CA VAL A 117 12.91 -9.43 -6.63
C VAL A 117 13.38 -9.52 -8.09
N MET A 118 12.51 -9.22 -9.06
CA MET A 118 12.90 -9.25 -10.47
C MET A 118 13.81 -8.09 -10.88
N ARG A 119 13.53 -6.88 -10.37
CA ARG A 119 14.28 -5.67 -10.71
C ARG A 119 15.64 -5.59 -10.02
N PHE A 120 15.75 -6.13 -8.81
CA PHE A 120 16.95 -6.13 -7.99
C PHE A 120 17.42 -7.56 -7.74
N ALA A 121 17.59 -8.33 -8.82
CA ALA A 121 17.91 -9.75 -8.78
C ALA A 121 19.29 -10.07 -8.16
N ASP A 122 20.16 -9.06 -8.05
CA ASP A 122 21.47 -9.12 -7.40
C ASP A 122 21.37 -9.12 -5.86
N ARG A 123 20.21 -8.77 -5.29
CA ARG A 123 20.01 -8.74 -3.84
C ARG A 123 19.48 -10.05 -3.31
N ASN A 124 20.23 -10.68 -2.42
CA ASN A 124 19.85 -11.96 -1.79
C ASN A 124 18.81 -11.82 -0.67
N GLN A 125 18.53 -10.59 -0.24
CA GLN A 125 17.55 -10.30 0.79
C GLN A 125 16.96 -8.89 0.68
N HIS A 126 15.76 -8.74 1.22
CA HIS A 126 15.06 -7.47 1.37
C HIS A 126 14.52 -7.38 2.79
N GLN A 127 14.82 -6.27 3.48
CA GLN A 127 14.32 -5.99 4.83
C GLN A 127 12.83 -5.71 4.81
N ILE A 128 12.12 -6.29 5.78
CA ILE A 128 10.69 -6.18 6.02
C ILE A 128 10.48 -5.67 7.44
N PHE A 129 9.62 -4.67 7.61
CA PHE A 129 9.17 -4.24 8.93
C PHE A 129 7.85 -4.90 9.26
N LEU A 130 7.76 -5.48 10.45
CA LEU A 130 6.54 -6.01 11.02
C LEU A 130 5.98 -4.95 11.97
N GLU A 131 4.96 -4.25 11.50
CA GLU A 131 4.37 -3.09 12.16
C GLU A 131 3.03 -3.49 12.80
N PRO A 132 2.82 -3.31 14.11
CA PRO A 132 1.52 -3.53 14.74
C PRO A 132 0.46 -2.55 14.21
N GLU A 133 -0.71 -3.05 13.77
CA GLU A 133 -1.79 -2.16 13.27
C GLU A 133 -2.57 -1.44 14.41
N GLY A 134 -2.30 -1.76 15.68
CA GLY A 134 -2.87 -1.04 16.82
C GLY A 134 -2.60 -1.73 18.17
N LEU A 135 -2.89 -1.04 19.27
CA LEU A 135 -2.65 -1.53 20.65
C LEU A 135 -3.57 -2.70 21.06
N THR A 136 -4.74 -2.81 20.44
CA THR A 136 -5.75 -3.82 20.74
C THR A 136 -5.94 -4.83 19.60
N SER A 137 -5.21 -4.66 18.51
CA SER A 137 -5.27 -5.53 17.33
C SER A 137 -4.19 -6.60 17.43
N ASN A 138 -4.51 -7.81 16.96
CA ASN A 138 -3.51 -8.87 16.75
C ASN A 138 -3.00 -8.89 15.31
N GLU A 139 -3.29 -7.86 14.51
CA GLU A 139 -2.83 -7.78 13.13
C GLU A 139 -1.48 -7.07 13.02
N ILE A 140 -0.58 -7.70 12.27
CA ILE A 140 0.72 -7.17 11.87
C ILE A 140 0.68 -6.84 10.39
N TYR A 141 1.13 -5.64 10.05
CA TYR A 141 1.40 -5.16 8.70
C TYR A 141 2.87 -5.41 8.34
N PRO A 142 3.19 -6.35 7.43
CA PRO A 142 4.55 -6.64 7.01
C PRO A 142 4.95 -5.70 5.86
N ASN A 143 5.38 -4.50 6.21
CA ASN A 143 5.79 -3.47 5.28
C ASN A 143 7.01 -3.93 4.46
N GLY A 144 6.85 -3.90 3.13
CA GLY A 144 7.86 -4.34 2.17
C GLY A 144 7.51 -5.61 1.40
N ILE A 145 6.40 -6.31 1.73
CA ILE A 145 5.90 -7.47 0.98
C ILE A 145 4.53 -7.26 0.31
N SER A 146 4.23 -6.04 -0.14
CA SER A 146 3.05 -5.79 -0.99
C SER A 146 3.07 -6.73 -2.19
N THR A 147 1.96 -7.42 -2.46
CA THR A 147 1.93 -8.46 -3.49
C THR A 147 0.53 -8.64 -4.07
N SER A 148 0.49 -9.14 -5.31
CA SER A 148 -0.73 -9.57 -5.99
C SER A 148 -0.76 -11.06 -6.30
N LEU A 149 0.21 -11.83 -5.79
CA LEU A 149 0.30 -13.27 -6.00
C LEU A 149 -0.88 -14.02 -5.34
N PRO A 150 -1.23 -15.23 -5.82
CA PRO A 150 -2.27 -16.05 -5.22
C PRO A 150 -2.01 -16.36 -3.73
N PHE A 151 -3.08 -16.55 -2.96
CA PHE A 151 -3.02 -16.72 -1.50
C PHE A 151 -2.09 -17.85 -1.05
N ASP A 152 -2.09 -18.99 -1.74
CA ASP A 152 -1.20 -20.12 -1.46
C ASP A 152 0.28 -19.72 -1.58
N VAL A 153 0.62 -18.90 -2.58
CA VAL A 153 1.97 -18.37 -2.79
C VAL A 153 2.31 -17.33 -1.73
N GLN A 154 1.38 -16.44 -1.39
CA GLN A 154 1.57 -15.47 -0.30
C GLN A 154 1.92 -16.18 1.01
N MET A 155 1.22 -17.27 1.33
CA MET A 155 1.51 -18.07 2.53
C MET A 155 2.93 -18.67 2.50
N GLN A 156 3.37 -19.17 1.33
CA GLN A 156 4.74 -19.69 1.16
C GLN A 156 5.79 -18.59 1.33
N ILE A 157 5.56 -17.39 0.77
CA ILE A 157 6.43 -16.22 0.91
C ILE A 157 6.55 -15.86 2.39
N VAL A 158 5.42 -15.65 3.07
CA VAL A 158 5.39 -15.26 4.48
C VAL A 158 6.12 -16.29 5.35
N ARG A 159 5.81 -17.58 5.19
CA ARG A 159 6.42 -18.66 6.00
C ARG A 159 7.86 -19.00 5.65
N SER A 160 8.40 -18.41 4.59
CA SER A 160 9.82 -18.56 4.26
C SER A 160 10.72 -17.62 5.05
N MET A 161 10.18 -16.55 5.63
CA MET A 161 10.94 -15.55 6.38
C MET A 161 11.17 -16.00 7.83
N GLN A 162 12.31 -15.59 8.39
CA GLN A 162 12.69 -15.92 9.76
C GLN A 162 11.66 -15.39 10.76
N GLY A 163 11.28 -16.21 11.74
CA GLY A 163 10.31 -15.89 12.79
C GLY A 163 8.85 -15.97 12.31
N MET A 164 8.62 -16.27 11.03
CA MET A 164 7.30 -16.33 10.41
C MET A 164 6.94 -17.73 9.90
N GLU A 165 7.70 -18.76 10.26
CA GLU A 165 7.58 -20.13 9.75
C GLU A 165 6.18 -20.72 9.98
N ASN A 166 5.53 -20.34 11.09
CA ASN A 166 4.19 -20.76 11.49
C ASN A 166 3.12 -19.67 11.31
N ALA A 167 3.49 -18.55 10.68
CA ALA A 167 2.61 -17.40 10.54
C ALA A 167 1.30 -17.77 9.82
N LYS A 168 0.22 -17.11 10.23
CA LYS A 168 -1.09 -17.18 9.59
C LYS A 168 -1.46 -15.83 9.02
N ILE A 169 -1.87 -15.84 7.75
CA ILE A 169 -2.44 -14.67 7.09
C ILE A 169 -3.92 -14.56 7.51
N VAL A 170 -4.30 -13.41 8.08
CA VAL A 170 -5.68 -13.09 8.45
C VAL A 170 -6.42 -12.40 7.31
N ARG A 171 -5.72 -11.59 6.51
CA ARG A 171 -6.24 -10.94 5.31
C ARG A 171 -5.21 -11.07 4.19
N PRO A 172 -5.58 -11.54 2.99
CA PRO A 172 -4.64 -11.66 1.88
C PRO A 172 -4.18 -10.28 1.41
N GLY A 173 -2.94 -10.21 0.92
CA GLY A 173 -2.45 -9.10 0.13
C GLY A 173 -3.18 -9.07 -1.22
N TYR A 174 -3.30 -7.89 -1.78
CA TYR A 174 -3.97 -7.70 -3.07
C TYR A 174 -3.46 -6.44 -3.75
N ALA A 175 -3.85 -6.30 -5.01
CA ALA A 175 -3.71 -5.08 -5.75
C ALA A 175 -5.08 -4.49 -6.09
N ILE A 176 -5.14 -3.16 -6.10
CA ILE A 176 -6.30 -2.41 -6.55
C ILE A 176 -5.92 -1.61 -7.79
N GLU A 177 -6.78 -1.67 -8.80
CA GLU A 177 -6.69 -0.82 -9.99
C GLU A 177 -7.81 0.20 -9.99
N TYR A 178 -7.47 1.46 -10.17
CA TYR A 178 -8.41 2.56 -10.10
C TYR A 178 -8.14 3.58 -11.19
N ASP A 179 -9.17 4.34 -11.53
CA ASP A 179 -9.04 5.49 -12.40
C ASP A 179 -8.35 6.64 -11.66
N PHE A 180 -7.47 7.33 -12.36
CA PHE A 180 -6.98 8.63 -11.96
C PHE A 180 -7.15 9.62 -13.12
N PHE A 181 -7.28 10.89 -12.78
CA PHE A 181 -7.36 12.00 -13.72
C PHE A 181 -6.05 12.76 -13.69
N ASP A 182 -5.54 13.12 -14.86
CA ASP A 182 -4.25 13.78 -15.01
C ASP A 182 -4.28 15.16 -14.31
N PRO A 183 -3.48 15.38 -13.26
CA PRO A 183 -3.52 16.62 -12.50
C PRO A 183 -3.09 17.84 -13.34
N ARG A 184 -2.48 17.64 -14.51
CA ARG A 184 -2.20 18.73 -15.46
C ARG A 184 -3.47 19.34 -16.07
N ASP A 185 -4.64 18.69 -15.92
CA ASP A 185 -5.94 19.25 -16.28
C ASP A 185 -6.57 20.10 -15.14
N LEU A 186 -5.87 20.23 -14.02
CA LEU A 186 -6.24 21.12 -12.92
C LEU A 186 -5.38 22.39 -12.92
N LYS A 187 -5.92 23.47 -12.35
CA LYS A 187 -5.17 24.67 -11.99
C LYS A 187 -4.29 24.37 -10.75
N PRO A 188 -3.29 25.21 -10.43
CA PRO A 188 -2.53 25.10 -9.18
C PRO A 188 -3.41 25.17 -7.91
N THR A 189 -4.62 25.71 -8.02
CA THR A 189 -5.65 25.73 -6.97
C THR A 189 -6.40 24.39 -6.80
N LEU A 190 -6.04 23.36 -7.59
CA LEU A 190 -6.72 22.06 -7.71
C LEU A 190 -8.13 22.12 -8.34
N GLU A 191 -8.56 23.29 -8.80
CA GLU A 191 -9.79 23.44 -9.56
C GLU A 191 -9.62 22.89 -10.98
N SER A 192 -10.64 22.19 -11.48
CA SER A 192 -10.71 21.74 -12.87
C SER A 192 -10.61 22.89 -13.85
N LYS A 193 -9.83 22.72 -14.92
CA LYS A 193 -9.78 23.68 -16.03
C LYS A 193 -11.05 23.68 -16.89
N PHE A 194 -11.91 22.66 -16.74
CA PHE A 194 -13.07 22.44 -17.61
C PHE A 194 -14.41 22.73 -16.92
N ILE A 195 -14.46 22.60 -15.59
CA ILE A 195 -15.67 22.90 -14.79
C ILE A 195 -15.27 23.80 -13.65
N GLN A 196 -15.79 25.02 -13.65
CA GLN A 196 -15.62 25.96 -12.55
C GLN A 196 -16.30 25.41 -11.29
N GLY A 197 -15.62 25.50 -10.15
CA GLY A 197 -16.10 25.00 -8.86
C GLY A 197 -15.94 23.49 -8.64
N LEU A 198 -15.38 22.74 -9.59
CA LEU A 198 -15.05 21.33 -9.41
C LEU A 198 -13.59 21.17 -9.00
N PHE A 199 -13.32 20.52 -7.88
CA PHE A 199 -11.97 20.28 -7.35
C PHE A 199 -11.70 18.80 -7.20
N PHE A 200 -10.48 18.37 -7.52
CA PHE A 200 -10.01 17.01 -7.27
C PHE A 200 -8.86 17.02 -6.26
N ALA A 201 -8.86 16.07 -5.33
CA ALA A 201 -7.83 15.95 -4.30
C ALA A 201 -7.56 14.49 -3.92
N GLY A 202 -6.29 14.17 -3.70
CA GLY A 202 -5.83 12.86 -3.25
C GLY A 202 -5.62 11.87 -4.38
N GLN A 203 -5.90 10.59 -4.13
CA GLN A 203 -5.51 9.49 -5.03
C GLN A 203 -6.10 9.60 -6.45
N ILE A 204 -7.22 10.30 -6.59
CA ILE A 204 -7.83 10.65 -7.89
C ILE A 204 -6.90 11.50 -8.79
N ASN A 205 -5.95 12.26 -8.21
CA ASN A 205 -4.93 13.05 -8.91
C ASN A 205 -3.66 12.26 -9.22
N GLY A 206 -3.66 10.94 -9.01
CA GLY A 206 -2.52 10.07 -9.27
C GLY A 206 -1.44 10.07 -8.19
N THR A 207 -1.71 10.65 -7.01
CA THR A 207 -0.83 10.51 -5.84
C THR A 207 -1.15 9.23 -5.06
N THR A 208 -0.22 8.73 -4.26
CA THR A 208 -0.45 7.59 -3.36
C THR A 208 0.24 7.84 -2.03
N GLY A 209 -0.55 7.99 -0.97
CA GLY A 209 -0.10 8.35 0.37
C GLY A 209 -1.16 9.20 1.07
N TYR A 210 -1.20 9.12 2.40
CA TYR A 210 -2.22 9.77 3.19
C TYR A 210 -1.93 11.27 3.32
N GLU A 211 -0.67 11.60 3.47
CA GLU A 211 -0.13 12.94 3.66
C GLU A 211 -0.35 13.79 2.41
N GLU A 212 -0.01 13.26 1.23
CA GLU A 212 -0.24 13.94 -0.05
C GLU A 212 -1.74 14.15 -0.31
N ALA A 213 -2.57 13.18 0.06
CA ALA A 213 -4.02 13.30 -0.09
C ALA A 213 -4.63 14.33 0.86
N ALA A 214 -4.20 14.33 2.12
CA ALA A 214 -4.65 15.30 3.12
C ALA A 214 -4.23 16.73 2.74
N ALA A 215 -3.00 16.93 2.29
CA ALA A 215 -2.51 18.24 1.86
C ALA A 215 -3.31 18.79 0.66
N GLN A 216 -3.58 17.95 -0.34
CA GLN A 216 -4.45 18.33 -1.45
C GLN A 216 -5.88 18.61 -1.01
N GLY A 217 -6.42 17.79 -0.11
CA GLY A 217 -7.77 17.96 0.44
C GLY A 217 -7.94 19.30 1.15
N LEU A 218 -6.94 19.70 1.95
CA LEU A 218 -6.91 21.01 2.60
C LEU A 218 -6.93 22.15 1.58
N LEU A 219 -6.06 22.11 0.56
CA LEU A 219 -5.99 23.15 -0.46
C LEU A 219 -7.27 23.24 -1.30
N ALA A 220 -7.82 22.10 -1.72
CA ALA A 220 -9.08 22.03 -2.45
C ALA A 220 -10.25 22.57 -1.61
N GLY A 221 -10.30 22.19 -0.32
CA GLY A 221 -11.32 22.68 0.60
C GLY A 221 -11.25 24.20 0.81
N LEU A 222 -10.05 24.76 0.95
CA LEU A 222 -9.85 26.21 1.09
C LEU A 222 -10.29 26.99 -0.15
N ASN A 223 -10.06 26.47 -1.35
CA ASN A 223 -10.44 27.15 -2.59
C ASN A 223 -11.91 26.96 -2.97
N ALA A 224 -12.59 25.98 -2.37
CA ALA A 224 -14.00 25.69 -2.61
C ALA A 224 -14.95 26.47 -1.69
N ALA A 225 -14.48 26.87 -0.50
CA ALA A 225 -15.23 27.64 0.50
C ALA A 225 -15.41 29.12 0.10
#